data_AF-A0A7W1YI50-F1
#
_entry.id   AF-A0A7W1YI50-F1
#
_cell.length_a   1.000
_cell.length_b   1.000
_cell.length_c   1.000
_cell.angle_alpha   90.00
_cell.angle_beta   90.00
_cell.angle_gamma   90.00
#
_symmetry.space_group_name_H-M   'P 1'
#
loop_
_entity.id
_entity.type
_entity.pdbx_description
1 polymer ?
#
loop_
_entity_poly.entity_id
_entity_poly.type
_entity_poly.pdbx_seq_one_letter_code
_entity_poly.pdbx_strand_id
1 'polypeptide(L)'
;MAIPLFSAVTRRGLIANGATVLAAGAALVGLQRLQGGEGQPLPAPALRPRRTMSDDAPALPPGQPGQDYTPVIAPNSSTLPWKIVDGVKVFHLIAEEVEHEFAPGLVATCWGYNGQVHGPVIEAVEGDRVRVYVTNKLPEGTATHWHGVLLPNGMDGVAGLTQKIIKPGETYKYEWTFRQHGTLMYHAHHDEMTQMALGLMGMIVVHPRTPVGPKVDRDFVMMLSEWKIVPGTSRPDPNEMTDFNVLTINARCFPGTAPLVVKQNERVRLRFGNLSAMDHHPIHLHGHAFTMTATDGGPTPPSAQLPETTVLVPTGSTRDVEFIADNPGDWSMHCHMSHHVMNQMGHGLPNLIGIKTAGLDEKINRLLPDYMTMGDQGMADMGAMGMPVPPNSLPMVGGKGQFDYITMGGMFTILKVRPELASYADPGWYEYPPGTLVGPATAEDLARDGIHSS
;
A
#
# COMPACT_ATOMS: atom_id res chain seq x y z
N MET A 1 34.55 -26.40 -31.99
CA MET A 1 35.50 -26.29 -30.85
C MET A 1 35.09 -25.05 -30.06
N ALA A 2 34.20 -25.14 -29.07
CA ALA A 2 34.41 -25.60 -27.69
C ALA A 2 35.31 -24.64 -26.86
N ILE A 3 34.68 -23.69 -26.12
CA ILE A 3 34.63 -23.52 -24.63
C ILE A 3 35.99 -23.61 -23.88
N PRO A 4 36.29 -22.91 -22.74
CA PRO A 4 36.00 -21.54 -22.22
C PRO A 4 37.08 -21.04 -21.16
N LEU A 5 36.68 -20.19 -20.19
CA LEU A 5 37.01 -20.13 -18.74
C LEU A 5 38.00 -19.09 -18.14
N PHE A 6 37.51 -18.59 -16.99
CA PHE A 6 38.00 -17.69 -15.95
C PHE A 6 39.33 -18.08 -15.26
N SER A 7 39.98 -17.10 -14.60
CA SER A 7 40.76 -17.25 -13.35
C SER A 7 41.36 -15.88 -12.95
N ALA A 8 41.61 -15.47 -11.71
CA ALA A 8 41.14 -15.78 -10.36
C ALA A 8 41.89 -14.76 -9.45
N VAL A 9 41.22 -14.22 -8.44
CA VAL A 9 41.88 -13.49 -7.35
C VAL A 9 42.61 -14.50 -6.46
N THR A 10 43.88 -14.28 -6.17
CA THR A 10 44.64 -15.11 -5.22
C THR A 10 45.21 -14.32 -4.05
N ARG A 11 44.99 -14.89 -2.85
CA ARG A 11 45.56 -14.55 -1.55
C ARG A 11 47.10 -14.43 -1.59
N ARG A 12 47.64 -13.24 -1.32
CA ARG A 12 48.90 -13.00 -0.58
C ARG A 12 49.17 -11.50 -0.46
N GLY A 13 49.03 -10.95 0.75
CA GLY A 13 49.35 -9.57 1.05
C GLY A 13 49.15 -9.26 2.54
N LEU A 14 49.91 -9.93 3.41
CA LEU A 14 49.94 -9.65 4.85
C LEU A 14 51.40 -9.72 5.37
N ILE A 15 51.80 -8.60 6.01
CA ILE A 15 52.74 -8.44 7.14
C ILE A 15 54.27 -8.41 6.85
N ALA A 16 54.95 -7.31 7.21
CA ALA A 16 55.93 -7.25 8.32
C ALA A 16 56.76 -5.93 8.42
N ASN A 17 57.20 -5.63 9.66
CA ASN A 17 58.12 -4.58 10.19
C ASN A 17 57.38 -3.34 10.76
N GLY A 18 57.34 -2.99 12.07
CA GLY A 18 58.25 -3.18 13.23
C GLY A 18 59.20 -1.97 13.34
N ALA A 19 59.39 -1.19 14.42
CA ALA A 19 59.05 -1.26 15.85
C ALA A 19 59.28 0.12 16.58
N THR A 20 58.61 0.36 17.72
CA THR A 20 58.98 1.13 18.98
C THR A 20 59.57 2.57 18.93
N VAL A 21 59.21 3.55 19.79
CA VAL A 21 59.40 3.66 21.27
C VAL A 21 58.45 4.68 21.95
N LEU A 22 58.18 4.40 23.23
CA LEU A 22 57.45 5.05 24.35
C LEU A 22 57.63 6.57 24.63
N ALA A 23 56.59 7.16 25.26
CA ALA A 23 56.72 8.00 26.47
C ALA A 23 55.42 8.02 27.30
N ALA A 24 55.58 8.12 28.62
CA ALA A 24 54.64 7.76 29.68
C ALA A 24 53.75 8.92 30.19
N GLY A 25 52.68 8.56 30.91
CA GLY A 25 51.89 9.47 31.73
C GLY A 25 50.84 8.74 32.55
N ALA A 26 51.22 8.18 33.70
CA ALA A 26 50.30 7.58 34.67
C ALA A 26 49.80 8.66 35.65
N ALA A 27 48.49 8.69 35.90
CA ALA A 27 47.90 9.28 37.09
C ALA A 27 46.80 8.35 37.64
N LEU A 28 47.10 7.73 38.78
CA LEU A 28 46.17 6.96 39.60
C LEU A 28 45.16 7.89 40.29
N VAL A 29 43.85 7.62 40.16
CA VAL A 29 42.86 8.00 41.17
C VAL A 29 41.76 6.93 41.29
N GLY A 30 41.76 6.23 42.43
CA GLY A 30 40.59 5.80 43.20
C GLY A 30 39.48 4.97 42.55
N LEU A 31 39.58 3.65 42.66
CA LEU A 31 38.41 2.76 42.64
C LEU A 31 37.62 2.94 43.96
N GLN A 32 36.54 3.72 43.91
CA GLN A 32 35.46 3.61 44.91
C GLN A 32 34.46 2.56 44.45
N ARG A 33 34.31 1.51 45.24
CA ARG A 33 33.22 0.55 45.18
C ARG A 33 31.91 1.28 45.47
N LEU A 34 31.13 1.59 44.44
CA LEU A 34 29.71 1.85 44.61
C LEU A 34 29.00 0.49 44.69
N GLN A 35 28.63 0.11 45.91
CA GLN A 35 27.57 -0.86 46.17
C GLN A 35 26.26 -0.22 45.70
N GLY A 36 25.90 -0.42 44.43
CA GLY A 36 24.57 -0.14 43.89
C GLY A 36 23.71 -1.40 44.08
N GLY A 37 22.55 -1.22 44.71
CA GLY A 37 21.66 -2.30 45.11
C GLY A 37 21.26 -3.25 43.97
N GLU A 38 20.94 -4.47 44.36
CA GLU A 38 20.26 -5.46 43.52
C GLU A 38 18.92 -4.88 43.04
N GLY A 39 18.95 -4.16 41.91
CA GLY A 39 17.76 -3.91 41.13
C GLY A 39 17.24 -5.26 40.66
N GLN A 40 16.04 -5.63 41.10
CA GLN A 40 15.35 -6.77 40.52
C GLN A 40 15.39 -6.62 38.99
N PRO A 41 15.74 -7.69 38.24
CA PRO A 41 15.54 -7.66 36.81
C PRO A 41 14.08 -7.31 36.57
N LEU A 42 13.83 -6.23 35.80
CA LEU A 42 12.50 -5.96 35.29
C LEU A 42 11.98 -7.27 34.68
N PRO A 43 10.77 -7.74 35.06
CA PRO A 43 10.24 -8.94 34.46
C PRO A 43 10.27 -8.74 32.94
N ALA A 44 10.93 -9.66 32.24
CA ALA A 44 10.87 -9.68 30.78
C ALA A 44 9.39 -9.55 30.40
N PRO A 45 9.03 -8.66 29.45
CA PRO A 45 7.65 -8.56 29.02
C PRO A 45 7.23 -9.98 28.64
N ALA A 46 6.25 -10.51 29.37
CA ALA A 46 5.72 -11.82 29.05
C ALA A 46 5.17 -11.70 27.63
N LEU A 47 5.89 -12.26 26.67
CA LEU A 47 5.35 -12.53 25.34
C LEU A 47 4.06 -13.28 25.63
N ARG A 48 2.91 -12.61 25.43
CA ARG A 48 1.63 -13.28 25.58
C ARG A 48 1.72 -14.51 24.69
N PRO A 49 1.58 -15.73 25.23
CA PRO A 49 1.55 -16.90 24.37
C PRO A 49 0.41 -16.66 23.38
N ARG A 50 0.75 -16.58 22.09
CA ARG A 50 -0.24 -16.58 21.01
C ARG A 50 -1.10 -17.79 21.31
N ARG A 51 -2.37 -17.58 21.65
CA ARG A 51 -3.29 -18.67 21.99
C ARG A 51 -3.44 -19.52 20.73
N THR A 52 -2.62 -20.55 20.59
CA THR A 52 -2.84 -21.58 19.58
C THR A 52 -4.05 -22.35 20.05
N MET A 53 -5.25 -21.97 19.60
CA MET A 53 -6.40 -22.87 19.64
C MET A 53 -5.93 -24.21 19.02
N SER A 54 -6.09 -25.34 19.70
CA SER A 54 -5.93 -26.63 19.04
C SER A 54 -7.04 -26.77 17.99
N ASP A 55 -6.82 -27.54 16.93
CA ASP A 55 -7.89 -27.88 15.96
C ASP A 55 -9.08 -28.60 16.63
N ASP A 56 -8.90 -29.06 17.87
CA ASP A 56 -9.89 -29.78 18.68
C ASP A 56 -10.80 -28.85 19.52
N ALA A 57 -10.64 -27.53 19.43
CA ALA A 57 -11.56 -26.60 20.10
C ALA A 57 -12.97 -26.72 19.48
N PRO A 58 -14.06 -26.61 20.29
CA PRO A 58 -15.42 -26.65 19.77
C PRO A 58 -15.61 -25.62 18.65
N ALA A 59 -16.18 -26.03 17.53
CA ALA A 59 -16.45 -25.13 16.41
C ALA A 59 -17.38 -24.00 16.87
N LEU A 60 -16.90 -22.76 16.84
CA LEU A 60 -17.72 -21.58 17.09
C LEU A 60 -18.55 -21.27 15.84
N PRO A 61 -19.77 -20.71 16.00
CA PRO A 61 -20.55 -20.29 14.85
C PRO A 61 -19.80 -19.18 14.07
N PRO A 62 -19.85 -19.21 12.72
CA PRO A 62 -19.23 -18.18 11.90
C PRO A 62 -19.75 -16.78 12.25
N GLY A 63 -18.83 -15.83 12.45
CA GLY A 63 -19.17 -14.45 12.78
C GLY A 63 -19.95 -13.74 11.67
N GLN A 64 -20.93 -12.94 12.06
CA GLN A 64 -21.84 -12.21 11.18
C GLN A 64 -21.47 -10.72 11.06
N PRO A 65 -21.38 -10.18 9.82
CA PRO A 65 -21.07 -8.77 9.59
C PRO A 65 -22.14 -7.85 10.19
N GLY A 66 -21.72 -6.76 10.84
CA GLY A 66 -22.60 -5.78 11.48
C GLY A 66 -23.18 -6.21 12.83
N GLN A 67 -23.11 -7.50 13.16
CA GLN A 67 -23.50 -8.05 14.46
C GLN A 67 -22.26 -8.32 15.33
N ASP A 68 -21.32 -9.13 14.83
CA ASP A 68 -20.14 -9.56 15.58
C ASP A 68 -18.91 -8.68 15.33
N TYR A 69 -18.86 -7.99 14.18
CA TYR A 69 -17.76 -7.12 13.78
C TYR A 69 -18.24 -5.98 12.87
N THR A 70 -17.47 -4.88 12.82
CA THR A 70 -17.65 -3.81 11.83
C THR A 70 -17.04 -4.29 10.50
N PRO A 71 -17.83 -4.49 9.42
CA PRO A 71 -17.30 -4.92 8.13
C PRO A 71 -16.34 -3.87 7.55
N VAL A 72 -15.32 -4.33 6.85
CA VAL A 72 -14.39 -3.40 6.20
C VAL A 72 -14.99 -2.78 4.95
N ILE A 73 -14.56 -1.57 4.63
CA ILE A 73 -14.82 -0.87 3.38
C ILE A 73 -13.58 -1.03 2.51
N ALA A 74 -13.75 -1.57 1.31
CA ALA A 74 -12.67 -1.74 0.34
C ALA A 74 -12.90 -0.78 -0.85
N PRO A 75 -12.32 0.44 -0.85
CA PRO A 75 -12.50 1.40 -1.94
C PRO A 75 -12.11 0.76 -3.28
N ASN A 76 -12.94 0.92 -4.31
CA ASN A 76 -12.75 0.32 -5.64
C ASN A 76 -12.66 -1.22 -5.68
N SER A 77 -13.02 -1.92 -4.59
CA SER A 77 -12.98 -3.38 -4.50
C SER A 77 -14.27 -3.90 -3.82
N SER A 78 -14.29 -5.19 -3.48
CA SER A 78 -15.45 -5.86 -2.87
C SER A 78 -15.01 -6.90 -1.85
N THR A 79 -15.92 -7.24 -0.92
CA THR A 79 -15.74 -8.39 -0.02
C THR A 79 -16.20 -9.67 -0.70
N LEU A 80 -15.43 -10.75 -0.57
CA LEU A 80 -15.72 -12.02 -1.21
C LEU A 80 -17.00 -12.62 -0.60
N PRO A 81 -18.03 -12.89 -1.41
CA PRO A 81 -19.26 -13.50 -0.92
C PRO A 81 -18.99 -14.89 -0.32
N TRP A 82 -19.78 -15.24 0.69
CA TRP A 82 -19.68 -16.52 1.37
C TRP A 82 -21.06 -17.03 1.77
N LYS A 83 -21.10 -18.33 2.09
CA LYS A 83 -22.26 -19.01 2.64
C LYS A 83 -21.83 -19.95 3.75
N ILE A 84 -22.76 -20.33 4.62
CA ILE A 84 -22.51 -21.35 5.65
C ILE A 84 -22.96 -22.71 5.11
N VAL A 85 -22.07 -23.69 5.17
CA VAL A 85 -22.37 -25.10 4.87
C VAL A 85 -21.78 -25.93 6.00
N ASP A 86 -22.61 -26.70 6.71
CA ASP A 86 -22.21 -27.56 7.84
C ASP A 86 -21.40 -26.80 8.93
N GLY A 87 -21.79 -25.56 9.22
CA GLY A 87 -21.11 -24.71 10.20
C GLY A 87 -19.78 -24.10 9.72
N VAL A 88 -19.40 -24.30 8.45
CA VAL A 88 -18.17 -23.76 7.84
C VAL A 88 -18.50 -22.58 6.94
N LYS A 89 -17.71 -21.51 7.03
CA LYS A 89 -17.79 -20.36 6.13
C LYS A 89 -17.13 -20.70 4.79
N VAL A 90 -17.94 -20.83 3.74
CA VAL A 90 -17.48 -21.29 2.42
C VAL A 90 -17.34 -20.11 1.47
N PHE A 91 -16.15 -19.99 0.89
CA PHE A 91 -15.77 -19.01 -0.12
C PHE A 91 -15.44 -19.69 -1.45
N HIS A 92 -15.57 -18.95 -2.55
CA HIS A 92 -15.15 -19.39 -3.88
C HIS A 92 -14.36 -18.29 -4.57
N LEU A 93 -13.07 -18.53 -4.71
CA LEU A 93 -12.11 -17.68 -5.39
C LEU A 93 -11.85 -18.22 -6.79
N ILE A 94 -11.87 -17.37 -7.81
CA ILE A 94 -11.72 -17.77 -9.22
C ILE A 94 -10.59 -16.94 -9.83
N ALA A 95 -9.45 -17.56 -10.12
CA ALA A 95 -8.36 -16.90 -10.84
C ALA A 95 -8.69 -16.86 -12.34
N GLU A 96 -8.73 -15.67 -12.95
CA GLU A 96 -9.09 -15.50 -14.36
C GLU A 96 -8.45 -14.24 -14.97
N GLU A 97 -8.43 -14.15 -16.31
CA GLU A 97 -8.07 -12.90 -16.98
C GLU A 97 -9.19 -11.87 -16.82
N VAL A 98 -8.81 -10.61 -16.56
CA VAL A 98 -9.72 -9.50 -16.29
C VAL A 98 -9.26 -8.27 -17.08
N GLU A 99 -10.16 -7.68 -17.85
CA GLU A 99 -9.97 -6.32 -18.38
C GLU A 99 -10.14 -5.33 -17.22
N HIS A 100 -9.05 -4.69 -16.81
CA HIS A 100 -9.02 -3.81 -15.65
C HIS A 100 -8.67 -2.39 -16.03
N GLU A 101 -9.46 -1.43 -15.55
CA GLU A 101 -9.19 -0.01 -15.70
C GLU A 101 -8.43 0.50 -14.47
N PHE A 102 -7.26 1.09 -14.65
CA PHE A 102 -6.47 1.68 -13.57
C PHE A 102 -6.99 3.08 -13.20
N ALA A 103 -7.31 3.86 -14.22
CA ALA A 103 -7.98 5.16 -14.18
C ALA A 103 -8.57 5.45 -15.57
N PRO A 104 -9.47 6.44 -15.71
CA PRO A 104 -10.00 6.80 -17.02
C PRO A 104 -8.87 7.05 -18.05
N GLY A 105 -8.85 6.26 -19.12
CA GLY A 105 -7.83 6.34 -20.18
C GLY A 105 -6.73 5.28 -20.13
N LEU A 106 -6.64 4.47 -19.06
CA LEU A 106 -5.69 3.35 -18.96
C LEU A 106 -6.38 2.06 -18.54
N VAL A 107 -6.44 1.12 -19.47
CA VAL A 107 -7.00 -0.23 -19.31
C VAL A 107 -5.93 -1.27 -19.66
N ALA A 108 -5.86 -2.37 -18.92
CA ALA A 108 -5.02 -3.51 -19.30
C ALA A 108 -5.70 -4.85 -18.99
N THR A 109 -5.33 -5.87 -19.75
CA THR A 109 -5.64 -7.26 -19.46
C THR A 109 -4.72 -7.75 -18.34
N CYS A 110 -5.27 -7.85 -17.14
CA CYS A 110 -4.62 -8.32 -15.94
C CYS A 110 -5.11 -9.73 -15.57
N TRP A 111 -4.47 -10.35 -14.58
CA TRP A 111 -4.98 -11.56 -13.94
C TRP A 111 -5.50 -11.18 -12.56
N GLY A 112 -6.76 -11.53 -12.32
CA GLY A 112 -7.48 -11.14 -11.12
C GLY A 112 -8.23 -12.31 -10.51
N TYR A 113 -8.92 -12.01 -9.41
CA TYR A 113 -9.83 -12.96 -8.79
C TYR A 113 -11.27 -12.47 -8.88
N ASN A 114 -12.18 -13.35 -9.29
CA ASN A 114 -13.63 -13.11 -9.33
C ASN A 114 -13.99 -11.86 -10.18
N GLY A 115 -13.37 -11.72 -11.35
CA GLY A 115 -13.65 -10.65 -12.31
C GLY A 115 -13.14 -9.26 -11.93
N GLN A 116 -12.22 -9.14 -10.96
CA GLN A 116 -11.62 -7.85 -10.56
C GLN A 116 -10.15 -7.98 -10.19
N VAL A 117 -9.46 -6.83 -10.18
CA VAL A 117 -8.07 -6.68 -9.75
C VAL A 117 -8.03 -5.62 -8.64
N HIS A 118 -7.38 -5.84 -7.51
CA HIS A 118 -6.96 -7.15 -7.00
C HIS A 118 -8.17 -8.01 -6.59
N GLY A 119 -7.91 -9.19 -6.04
CA GLY A 119 -8.97 -10.08 -5.57
C GLY A 119 -9.80 -9.49 -4.43
N PRO A 120 -11.04 -9.98 -4.26
CA PRO A 120 -11.94 -9.52 -3.21
C PRO A 120 -11.39 -9.78 -1.80
N VAL A 121 -11.79 -8.95 -0.84
CA VAL A 121 -11.38 -9.09 0.55
C VAL A 121 -12.05 -10.31 1.18
N ILE A 122 -11.27 -11.20 1.78
CA ILE A 122 -11.81 -12.31 2.58
C ILE A 122 -11.98 -11.83 4.02
N GLU A 123 -13.22 -11.77 4.51
CA GLU A 123 -13.51 -11.40 5.90
C GLU A 123 -13.92 -12.61 6.74
N ALA A 124 -13.29 -12.78 7.90
CA ALA A 124 -13.62 -13.81 8.88
C ALA A 124 -13.49 -13.26 10.31
N VAL A 125 -13.95 -14.03 11.30
CA VAL A 125 -13.71 -13.76 12.71
C VAL A 125 -12.78 -14.83 13.29
N GLU A 126 -11.92 -14.47 14.24
CA GLU A 126 -11.10 -15.42 14.99
C GLU A 126 -11.97 -16.58 15.52
N GLY A 127 -11.54 -17.81 15.26
CA GLY A 127 -12.27 -19.04 15.56
C GLY A 127 -13.21 -19.53 14.45
N ASP A 128 -13.45 -18.75 13.39
CA ASP A 128 -14.21 -19.22 12.23
C ASP A 128 -13.46 -20.36 11.54
N ARG A 129 -14.17 -21.47 11.30
CA ARG A 129 -13.73 -22.49 10.34
C ARG A 129 -14.12 -22.05 8.94
N VAL A 130 -13.14 -22.00 8.03
CA VAL A 130 -13.33 -21.56 6.66
C VAL A 130 -12.96 -22.66 5.68
N ARG A 131 -13.65 -22.64 4.53
CA ARG A 131 -13.35 -23.47 3.37
C ARG A 131 -13.30 -22.58 2.15
N VAL A 132 -12.16 -22.53 1.48
CA VAL A 132 -11.97 -21.73 0.27
C VAL A 132 -11.75 -22.67 -0.91
N TYR A 133 -12.63 -22.58 -1.90
CA TYR A 133 -12.41 -23.21 -3.19
C TYR A 133 -11.69 -22.24 -4.11
N VAL A 134 -10.59 -22.68 -4.73
CA VAL A 134 -9.86 -21.89 -5.73
C VAL A 134 -10.01 -22.58 -7.08
N THR A 135 -10.71 -21.94 -8.01
CA THR A 135 -10.85 -22.40 -9.39
C THR A 135 -9.85 -21.65 -10.28
N ASN A 136 -9.10 -22.39 -11.08
CA ASN A 136 -8.17 -21.82 -12.04
C ASN A 136 -8.81 -21.74 -13.43
N LYS A 137 -9.01 -20.53 -13.97
CA LYS A 137 -9.40 -20.28 -15.36
C LYS A 137 -8.30 -19.61 -16.19
N LEU A 138 -7.09 -19.50 -15.66
CA LEU A 138 -5.92 -18.98 -16.36
C LEU A 138 -5.45 -19.99 -17.43
N PRO A 139 -4.65 -19.54 -18.41
CA PRO A 139 -4.07 -20.44 -19.42
C PRO A 139 -2.98 -21.37 -18.86
N GLU A 140 -2.48 -21.10 -17.65
CA GLU A 140 -1.42 -21.87 -17.00
C GLU A 140 -1.79 -22.36 -15.60
N GLY A 141 -0.89 -23.11 -14.97
CA GLY A 141 -1.06 -23.57 -13.60
C GLY A 141 -1.13 -22.41 -12.61
N THR A 142 -1.77 -22.60 -11.47
CA THR A 142 -1.72 -21.63 -10.36
C THR A 142 -1.70 -22.34 -9.02
N ALA A 143 -1.50 -21.59 -7.94
CA ALA A 143 -1.79 -21.97 -6.57
C ALA A 143 -1.96 -20.68 -5.75
N THR A 144 -2.66 -20.73 -4.61
CA THR A 144 -2.89 -19.54 -3.77
C THR A 144 -2.31 -19.75 -2.39
N HIS A 145 -1.37 -18.89 -2.01
CA HIS A 145 -0.81 -18.80 -0.66
C HIS A 145 -1.57 -17.80 0.21
N TRP A 146 -1.66 -18.11 1.51
CA TRP A 146 -2.42 -17.36 2.52
C TRP A 146 -1.46 -16.60 3.44
N HIS A 147 -0.90 -15.52 2.92
CA HIS A 147 0.15 -14.74 3.55
C HIS A 147 -0.22 -14.25 4.96
N GLY A 148 0.54 -14.70 5.96
CA GLY A 148 0.33 -14.38 7.38
C GLY A 148 -0.71 -15.25 8.09
N VAL A 149 -1.34 -16.20 7.40
CA VAL A 149 -2.31 -17.12 8.00
C VAL A 149 -1.59 -18.29 8.69
N LEU A 150 -1.91 -18.52 9.97
CA LEU A 150 -1.50 -19.71 10.72
C LEU A 150 -2.43 -20.88 10.36
N LEU A 151 -1.97 -21.76 9.48
CA LEU A 151 -2.74 -22.90 8.94
C LEU A 151 -1.93 -24.22 8.99
N PRO A 152 -2.58 -25.38 8.83
CA PRO A 152 -1.87 -26.64 8.62
C PRO A 152 -1.02 -26.57 7.34
N ASN A 153 0.24 -27.03 7.40
CA ASN A 153 1.21 -26.88 6.30
C ASN A 153 0.71 -27.36 4.92
N GLY A 154 -0.10 -28.41 4.85
CA GLY A 154 -0.68 -28.90 3.58
C GLY A 154 -1.74 -27.99 2.95
N MET A 155 -2.14 -26.90 3.62
CA MET A 155 -3.09 -25.89 3.12
C MET A 155 -2.38 -24.59 2.71
N ASP A 156 -1.05 -24.57 2.70
CA ASP A 156 -0.26 -23.35 2.62
C ASP A 156 -0.20 -22.72 1.22
N GLY A 157 -0.43 -23.47 0.15
CA GLY A 157 -0.58 -22.86 -1.18
C GLY A 157 0.65 -22.84 -2.07
N VAL A 158 1.79 -23.37 -1.63
CA VAL A 158 3.05 -23.31 -2.38
C VAL A 158 3.15 -24.50 -3.35
N ALA A 159 2.96 -24.22 -4.63
CA ALA A 159 3.02 -25.24 -5.68
C ALA A 159 4.41 -25.89 -5.76
N GLY A 160 4.46 -27.21 -5.63
CA GLY A 160 5.71 -27.99 -5.64
C GLY A 160 6.34 -28.20 -4.27
N LEU A 161 5.88 -27.50 -3.23
CA LEU A 161 6.34 -27.69 -1.85
C LEU A 161 5.24 -28.26 -0.95
N THR A 162 4.14 -27.54 -0.78
CA THR A 162 3.05 -27.92 0.13
C THR A 162 1.83 -28.47 -0.59
N GLN A 163 1.74 -28.27 -1.90
CA GLN A 163 0.70 -28.86 -2.75
C GLN A 163 1.14 -29.08 -4.21
N LYS A 164 0.30 -29.77 -4.98
CA LYS A 164 0.37 -29.80 -6.44
C LYS A 164 -0.18 -28.50 -7.04
N ILE A 165 0.24 -28.19 -8.27
CA ILE A 165 -0.29 -27.09 -9.07
C ILE A 165 -1.79 -27.32 -9.35
N ILE A 166 -2.59 -26.26 -9.26
CA ILE A 166 -3.98 -26.23 -9.74
C ILE A 166 -3.93 -26.01 -11.25
N LYS A 167 -4.22 -27.05 -12.05
CA LYS A 167 -4.17 -26.92 -13.52
C LYS A 167 -5.32 -26.07 -14.04
N PRO A 168 -5.23 -25.53 -15.27
CA PRO A 168 -6.36 -24.89 -15.93
C PRO A 168 -7.64 -25.75 -15.88
N GLY A 169 -8.75 -25.15 -15.44
CA GLY A 169 -10.05 -25.79 -15.26
C GLY A 169 -10.22 -26.57 -13.95
N GLU A 170 -9.16 -26.80 -13.17
CA GLU A 170 -9.26 -27.49 -11.88
C GLU A 170 -9.73 -26.56 -10.76
N THR A 171 -10.26 -27.17 -9.70
CA THR A 171 -10.63 -26.47 -8.47
C THR A 171 -10.03 -27.19 -7.27
N TYR A 172 -9.27 -26.47 -6.44
CA TYR A 172 -8.69 -27.00 -5.22
C TYR A 172 -9.46 -26.51 -4.00
N LYS A 173 -9.43 -27.30 -2.92
CA LYS A 173 -10.08 -26.99 -1.65
C LYS A 173 -9.03 -26.71 -0.59
N TYR A 174 -9.11 -25.56 0.04
CA TYR A 174 -8.39 -25.20 1.24
C TYR A 174 -9.36 -25.12 2.41
N GLU A 175 -9.00 -25.65 3.58
CA GLU A 175 -9.88 -25.65 4.74
C GLU A 175 -9.09 -25.60 6.03
N TRP A 176 -9.36 -24.60 6.87
CA TRP A 176 -8.69 -24.39 8.16
C TRP A 176 -9.57 -23.57 9.11
N THR A 177 -9.13 -23.43 10.36
CA THR A 177 -9.74 -22.54 11.34
C THR A 177 -8.82 -21.34 11.56
N PHE A 178 -9.34 -20.12 11.53
CA PHE A 178 -8.56 -18.93 11.90
C PHE A 178 -8.31 -18.93 13.41
N ARG A 179 -7.05 -18.97 13.84
CA ARG A 179 -6.67 -19.00 15.27
C ARG A 179 -6.03 -17.69 15.74
N GLN A 180 -6.03 -16.71 14.86
CA GLN A 180 -5.47 -15.38 15.03
C GLN A 180 -6.39 -14.38 14.34
N HIS A 181 -6.31 -13.11 14.75
CA HIS A 181 -6.95 -11.99 14.09
C HIS A 181 -5.90 -10.98 13.59
N GLY A 182 -6.27 -10.14 12.63
CA GLY A 182 -5.40 -9.11 12.05
C GLY A 182 -5.65 -8.87 10.56
N THR A 183 -4.84 -7.98 9.99
CA THR A 183 -4.78 -7.71 8.55
C THR A 183 -3.73 -8.60 7.91
N LEU A 184 -4.17 -9.47 7.00
CA LEU A 184 -3.38 -10.48 6.31
C LEU A 184 -3.61 -10.35 4.80
N MET A 185 -2.97 -11.20 4.00
CA MET A 185 -3.06 -11.14 2.54
C MET A 185 -3.18 -12.55 1.94
N TYR A 186 -3.50 -12.64 0.65
CA TYR A 186 -3.36 -13.85 -0.13
C TYR A 186 -2.82 -13.50 -1.52
N HIS A 187 -2.10 -14.42 -2.15
CA HIS A 187 -1.57 -14.21 -3.50
C HIS A 187 -1.29 -15.52 -4.22
N ALA A 188 -1.11 -15.44 -5.54
CA ALA A 188 -0.62 -16.56 -6.32
C ALA A 188 0.77 -17.00 -5.83
N HIS A 189 1.00 -18.31 -5.81
CA HIS A 189 2.27 -18.90 -5.40
C HIS A 189 2.69 -20.06 -6.33
N HIS A 190 2.36 -19.88 -7.61
CA HIS A 190 2.94 -20.56 -8.76
C HIS A 190 3.25 -19.49 -9.80
N ASP A 191 4.41 -19.59 -10.47
CA ASP A 191 4.96 -18.51 -11.30
C ASP A 191 4.76 -17.13 -10.67
N GLU A 192 5.10 -17.05 -9.38
CA GLU A 192 4.71 -15.97 -8.47
C GLU A 192 5.02 -14.59 -9.04
N MET A 193 6.23 -14.41 -9.59
CA MET A 193 6.66 -13.16 -10.18
C MET A 193 5.70 -12.67 -11.26
N THR A 194 5.34 -13.55 -12.21
CA THR A 194 4.43 -13.24 -13.31
C THR A 194 3.00 -13.04 -12.80
N GLN A 195 2.50 -13.97 -12.00
CA GLN A 195 1.10 -14.00 -11.56
C GLN A 195 0.77 -12.82 -10.64
N MET A 196 1.68 -12.44 -9.75
CA MET A 196 1.50 -11.26 -8.90
C MET A 196 1.65 -9.96 -9.67
N ALA A 197 2.64 -9.85 -10.58
CA ALA A 197 2.80 -8.67 -11.42
C ALA A 197 1.63 -8.44 -12.39
N LEU A 198 0.88 -9.50 -12.70
CA LEU A 198 -0.38 -9.42 -13.44
C LEU A 198 -1.61 -9.17 -12.55
N GLY A 199 -1.50 -9.28 -11.23
CA GLY A 199 -2.51 -8.80 -10.28
C GLY A 199 -3.11 -9.82 -9.32
N LEU A 200 -2.65 -11.08 -9.31
CA LEU A 200 -3.21 -12.17 -8.48
C LEU A 200 -2.79 -12.07 -7.01
N MET A 201 -3.30 -11.06 -6.34
CA MET A 201 -3.15 -10.80 -4.91
C MET A 201 -4.49 -10.35 -4.30
N GLY A 202 -4.57 -10.25 -2.98
CA GLY A 202 -5.82 -10.05 -2.25
C GLY A 202 -5.61 -9.80 -0.76
N MET A 203 -6.57 -9.15 -0.10
CA MET A 203 -6.53 -8.89 1.35
C MET A 203 -7.38 -9.91 2.12
N ILE A 204 -6.95 -10.26 3.32
CA ILE A 204 -7.76 -11.00 4.29
C ILE A 204 -7.85 -10.16 5.55
N VAL A 205 -9.06 -9.95 6.07
CA VAL A 205 -9.26 -9.32 7.38
C VAL A 205 -9.92 -10.31 8.30
N VAL A 206 -9.20 -10.65 9.37
CA VAL A 206 -9.74 -11.50 10.44
C VAL A 206 -10.02 -10.63 11.64
N HIS A 207 -11.29 -10.48 11.98
CA HIS A 207 -11.75 -9.67 13.11
C HIS A 207 -11.56 -10.42 14.43
N PRO A 208 -11.21 -9.73 15.54
CA PRO A 208 -11.11 -10.37 16.85
C PRO A 208 -12.48 -10.87 17.31
N ARG A 209 -12.56 -12.08 17.85
CA ARG A 209 -13.80 -12.61 18.44
C ARG A 209 -14.24 -11.81 19.66
N THR A 210 -13.27 -11.35 20.45
CA THR A 210 -13.48 -10.53 21.62
C THR A 210 -12.69 -9.24 21.44
N PRO A 211 -13.25 -8.23 20.74
CA PRO A 211 -12.56 -6.96 20.51
C PRO A 211 -12.24 -6.27 21.84
N VAL A 212 -11.06 -5.65 21.90
CA VAL A 212 -10.60 -4.87 23.06
C VAL A 212 -10.38 -3.43 22.61
N GLY A 213 -10.85 -2.49 23.43
CA GLY A 213 -10.71 -1.06 23.16
C GLY A 213 -11.97 -0.45 22.53
N PRO A 214 -11.89 0.82 22.10
CA PRO A 214 -13.02 1.51 21.49
C PRO A 214 -13.39 0.87 20.16
N LYS A 215 -14.69 0.87 19.85
CA LYS A 215 -15.20 0.40 18.56
C LYS A 215 -14.72 1.34 17.45
N VAL A 216 -14.33 0.76 16.32
CA VAL A 216 -14.05 1.48 15.07
C VAL A 216 -15.37 1.67 14.32
N ASP A 217 -15.63 2.92 13.90
CA ASP A 217 -16.83 3.30 13.17
C ASP A 217 -16.67 3.05 11.66
N ARG A 218 -15.46 3.32 11.13
CA ARG A 218 -15.10 3.11 9.72
C ARG A 218 -13.79 2.36 9.61
N ASP A 219 -13.81 1.16 9.04
CA ASP A 219 -12.63 0.30 8.88
C ASP A 219 -12.33 0.13 7.39
N PHE A 220 -11.32 0.83 6.86
CA PHE A 220 -10.96 0.76 5.44
C PHE A 220 -9.82 -0.21 5.21
N VAL A 221 -9.88 -0.96 4.11
CA VAL A 221 -8.81 -1.88 3.70
C VAL A 221 -8.31 -1.53 2.30
N MET A 222 -6.99 -1.41 2.19
CA MET A 222 -6.29 -0.92 1.02
C MET A 222 -5.04 -1.75 0.77
N MET A 223 -4.90 -2.24 -0.45
CA MET A 223 -3.71 -2.91 -0.93
C MET A 223 -2.92 -1.97 -1.83
N LEU A 224 -1.62 -1.90 -1.58
CA LEU A 224 -0.67 -1.10 -2.32
C LEU A 224 0.05 -2.02 -3.32
N SER A 225 0.14 -1.57 -4.56
CA SER A 225 0.80 -2.31 -5.63
C SER A 225 1.32 -1.39 -6.72
N GLU A 226 2.29 -1.91 -7.47
CA GLU A 226 3.01 -1.24 -8.53
C GLU A 226 2.99 -2.09 -9.80
N TRP A 227 3.07 -1.41 -10.94
CA TRP A 227 2.92 -2.03 -12.24
C TRP A 227 3.82 -1.34 -13.26
N LYS A 228 4.30 -2.12 -14.22
CA LYS A 228 4.91 -1.60 -15.44
C LYS A 228 3.93 -1.76 -16.58
N ILE A 229 3.42 -0.66 -17.10
CA ILE A 229 2.57 -0.66 -18.30
C ILE A 229 3.17 0.35 -19.27
N VAL A 230 3.73 -0.13 -20.37
CA VAL A 230 4.31 0.73 -21.41
C VAL A 230 3.18 1.49 -22.10
N PRO A 231 3.29 2.83 -22.29
CA PRO A 231 2.25 3.60 -22.97
C PRO A 231 1.85 2.98 -24.32
N GLY A 232 0.54 2.82 -24.54
CA GLY A 232 -0.01 2.17 -25.74
C GLY A 232 -0.11 0.65 -25.68
N THR A 233 0.44 -0.02 -24.66
CA THR A 233 0.23 -1.47 -24.45
C THR A 233 -0.97 -1.71 -23.55
N SER A 234 -1.57 -2.90 -23.65
CA SER A 234 -2.76 -3.29 -22.90
C SER A 234 -2.49 -4.46 -21.94
N ARG A 235 -1.23 -4.69 -21.54
CA ARG A 235 -0.84 -5.68 -20.54
C ARG A 235 0.31 -5.15 -19.70
N PRO A 236 0.32 -5.41 -18.37
CA PRO A 236 1.51 -5.17 -17.56
C PRO A 236 2.68 -6.02 -18.05
N ASP A 237 3.91 -5.51 -17.91
CA ASP A 237 5.14 -6.25 -18.14
C ASP A 237 5.57 -6.94 -16.83
N PRO A 238 5.41 -8.26 -16.72
CA PRO A 238 5.78 -9.00 -15.51
C PRO A 238 7.30 -9.14 -15.33
N ASN A 239 8.11 -8.80 -16.33
CA ASN A 239 9.56 -8.91 -16.25
C ASN A 239 10.23 -7.65 -15.68
N GLU A 240 9.49 -6.56 -15.50
CA GLU A 240 10.02 -5.35 -14.88
C GLU A 240 10.16 -5.55 -13.38
N MET A 241 11.34 -5.23 -12.86
CA MET A 241 11.69 -5.49 -11.45
C MET A 241 12.05 -4.20 -10.69
N THR A 242 12.24 -3.07 -11.37
CA THR A 242 12.87 -1.87 -10.78
C THR A 242 12.24 -0.55 -11.21
N ASP A 243 11.67 -0.47 -12.40
CA ASP A 243 11.21 0.78 -13.00
C ASP A 243 9.69 0.76 -13.24
N PHE A 244 8.92 0.74 -12.15
CA PHE A 244 7.45 0.75 -12.20
C PHE A 244 6.93 2.16 -12.53
N ASN A 245 5.83 2.23 -13.29
CA ASN A 245 5.30 3.50 -13.80
C ASN A 245 3.79 3.70 -13.57
N VAL A 246 3.12 2.75 -12.94
CA VAL A 246 1.74 2.87 -12.47
C VAL A 246 1.71 2.37 -11.04
N LEU A 247 1.28 3.23 -10.11
CA LEU A 247 1.27 2.93 -8.69
C LEU A 247 -0.13 3.14 -8.15
N THR A 248 -0.62 2.18 -7.35
CA THR A 248 -2.06 2.04 -7.13
C THR A 248 -2.44 1.74 -5.68
N ILE A 249 -3.64 2.16 -5.33
CA ILE A 249 -4.38 1.75 -4.13
C ILE A 249 -5.56 0.91 -4.62
N ASN A 250 -5.65 -0.35 -4.19
CA ASN A 250 -6.62 -1.34 -4.67
C ASN A 250 -6.67 -1.41 -6.21
N ALA A 251 -5.48 -1.47 -6.84
CA ALA A 251 -5.29 -1.50 -8.30
C ALA A 251 -5.87 -0.28 -9.06
N ARG A 252 -6.29 0.78 -8.39
CA ARG A 252 -6.63 2.07 -9.00
C ARG A 252 -5.55 3.11 -8.72
N CYS A 253 -5.25 3.95 -9.70
CA CYS A 253 -4.41 5.13 -9.52
C CYS A 253 -5.28 6.40 -9.64
N PHE A 254 -4.91 7.48 -8.97
CA PHE A 254 -5.64 8.73 -9.07
C PHE A 254 -5.54 9.32 -10.49
N PRO A 255 -6.65 9.77 -11.11
CA PRO A 255 -7.96 10.10 -10.51
C PRO A 255 -9.01 8.98 -10.46
N GLY A 256 -8.65 7.71 -10.69
CA GLY A 256 -9.55 6.56 -10.62
C GLY A 256 -9.82 6.00 -9.21
N THR A 257 -9.07 6.43 -8.19
CA THR A 257 -9.30 6.01 -6.79
C THR A 257 -10.57 6.64 -6.22
N ALA A 258 -11.35 5.87 -5.49
CA ALA A 258 -12.51 6.35 -4.75
C ALA A 258 -12.07 7.13 -3.49
N PRO A 259 -12.78 8.21 -3.11
CA PRO A 259 -12.50 8.94 -1.88
C PRO A 259 -12.88 8.12 -0.65
N LEU A 260 -12.22 8.42 0.47
CA LEU A 260 -12.56 7.87 1.78
C LEU A 260 -13.55 8.83 2.47
N VAL A 261 -14.83 8.47 2.52
CA VAL A 261 -15.87 9.33 3.11
C VAL A 261 -16.15 8.93 4.56
N VAL A 262 -16.05 9.89 5.47
CA VAL A 262 -16.24 9.71 6.93
C VAL A 262 -17.00 10.89 7.53
N LYS A 263 -17.81 10.61 8.57
CA LYS A 263 -18.47 11.64 9.38
C LYS A 263 -17.49 12.16 10.45
N GLN A 264 -17.59 13.44 10.78
CA GLN A 264 -16.78 14.06 11.81
C GLN A 264 -16.92 13.31 13.15
N ASN A 265 -15.80 13.15 13.85
CA ASN A 265 -15.64 12.44 15.12
C ASN A 265 -15.79 10.91 15.05
N GLU A 266 -15.94 10.32 13.86
CA GLU A 266 -15.83 8.87 13.71
C GLU A 266 -14.38 8.41 14.01
N ARG A 267 -14.27 7.27 14.70
CA ARG A 267 -13.00 6.54 14.79
C ARG A 267 -12.78 5.76 13.50
N VAL A 268 -11.70 6.09 12.82
CA VAL A 268 -11.34 5.50 11.53
C VAL A 268 -10.13 4.60 11.70
N ARG A 269 -10.19 3.40 11.13
CA ARG A 269 -9.05 2.50 10.94
C ARG A 269 -8.72 2.42 9.45
N LEU A 270 -7.44 2.55 9.11
CA LEU A 270 -6.93 2.27 7.77
C LEU A 270 -6.01 1.06 7.86
N ARG A 271 -6.30 0.03 7.07
CA ARG A 271 -5.52 -1.21 6.94
C ARG A 271 -4.80 -1.19 5.62
N PHE A 272 -3.48 -1.22 5.66
CA PHE A 272 -2.63 -1.28 4.49
C PHE A 272 -1.99 -2.66 4.38
N GLY A 273 -2.02 -3.24 3.18
CA GLY A 273 -1.16 -4.36 2.81
C GLY A 273 -0.32 -3.99 1.60
N ASN A 274 0.91 -4.47 1.54
CA ASN A 274 1.79 -4.22 0.41
C ASN A 274 2.41 -5.52 -0.10
N LEU A 275 2.09 -5.88 -1.33
CA LEU A 275 2.68 -7.00 -2.08
C LEU A 275 3.34 -6.51 -3.39
N SER A 276 3.73 -5.23 -3.42
CA SER A 276 4.57 -4.65 -4.50
C SER A 276 5.87 -5.45 -4.64
N ALA A 277 6.40 -5.54 -5.85
CA ALA A 277 7.57 -6.36 -6.15
C ALA A 277 8.85 -5.84 -5.49
N MET A 278 8.99 -4.51 -5.36
CA MET A 278 10.21 -3.86 -4.89
C MET A 278 9.95 -2.77 -3.85
N ASP A 279 8.96 -1.91 -4.06
CA ASP A 279 8.90 -0.67 -3.27
C ASP A 279 8.10 -0.77 -1.97
N HIS A 280 8.63 -0.05 -0.97
CA HIS A 280 7.91 0.32 0.22
C HIS A 280 7.11 1.60 -0.04
N HIS A 281 5.99 1.76 0.66
CA HIS A 281 5.12 2.93 0.48
C HIS A 281 4.94 3.68 1.79
N PRO A 282 5.57 4.87 1.98
CA PRO A 282 5.30 5.73 3.12
C PRO A 282 3.98 6.48 2.92
N ILE A 283 2.87 5.97 3.45
CA ILE A 283 1.55 6.57 3.29
C ILE A 283 1.37 7.70 4.28
N HIS A 284 1.22 8.93 3.77
CA HIS A 284 0.99 10.14 4.54
C HIS A 284 -0.49 10.55 4.48
N LEU A 285 -1.05 10.96 5.62
CA LEU A 285 -2.39 11.51 5.73
C LEU A 285 -2.33 12.97 6.21
N HIS A 286 -2.93 13.86 5.42
CA HIS A 286 -3.03 15.28 5.77
C HIS A 286 -4.12 15.52 6.83
N GLY A 287 -3.96 16.60 7.58
CA GLY A 287 -4.98 17.11 8.52
C GLY A 287 -5.18 16.28 9.79
N HIS A 288 -4.52 15.12 9.92
CA HIS A 288 -4.70 14.19 11.05
C HIS A 288 -3.35 13.59 11.46
N ALA A 289 -3.17 13.38 12.77
CA ALA A 289 -2.22 12.42 13.29
C ALA A 289 -2.96 11.12 13.61
N PHE A 290 -2.28 9.99 13.47
CA PHE A 290 -2.83 8.67 13.74
C PHE A 290 -1.88 7.87 14.62
N THR A 291 -2.38 6.75 15.14
CA THR A 291 -1.59 5.80 15.92
C THR A 291 -1.45 4.50 15.15
N MET A 292 -0.24 3.94 15.04
CA MET A 292 -0.03 2.62 14.45
C MET A 292 -0.42 1.53 15.46
N THR A 293 -1.53 0.83 15.20
CA THR A 293 -2.17 -0.09 16.15
C THR A 293 -1.88 -1.56 15.89
N ALA A 294 -1.43 -1.94 14.68
CA ALA A 294 -1.05 -3.30 14.35
C ALA A 294 0.01 -3.39 13.24
N THR A 295 0.73 -4.52 13.21
CA THR A 295 1.56 -4.94 12.08
C THR A 295 1.06 -6.28 11.53
N ASP A 296 1.75 -6.83 10.54
CA ASP A 296 1.65 -8.22 10.05
C ASP A 296 1.73 -9.30 11.15
N GLY A 297 2.34 -8.98 12.30
CA GLY A 297 2.37 -9.83 13.49
C GLY A 297 1.08 -9.83 14.31
N GLY A 298 0.15 -8.91 14.05
CA GLY A 298 -1.07 -8.66 14.81
C GLY A 298 -1.03 -7.34 15.60
N PRO A 299 -1.96 -7.15 16.56
CA PRO A 299 -2.06 -5.89 17.32
C PRO A 299 -0.79 -5.55 18.12
N THR A 300 -0.37 -4.29 18.00
CA THR A 300 0.73 -3.72 18.80
C THR A 300 0.20 -3.38 20.19
N PRO A 301 0.88 -3.81 21.29
CA PRO A 301 0.47 -3.43 22.64
C PRO A 301 0.37 -1.91 22.80
N PRO A 302 -0.61 -1.36 23.54
CA PRO A 302 -0.80 0.09 23.67
C PRO A 302 0.45 0.87 24.09
N SER A 303 1.31 0.27 24.93
CA SER A 303 2.57 0.87 25.39
C SER A 303 3.66 0.99 24.30
N ALA A 304 3.49 0.32 23.17
CA ALA A 304 4.42 0.30 22.04
C ALA A 304 3.81 0.90 20.76
N GLN A 305 2.58 1.42 20.84
CA GLN A 305 1.97 2.14 19.74
C GLN A 305 2.57 3.54 19.63
N LEU A 306 2.81 4.00 18.41
CA LEU A 306 3.45 5.27 18.13
C LEU A 306 2.49 6.21 17.39
N PRO A 307 2.44 7.50 17.77
CA PRO A 307 1.76 8.51 16.99
C PRO A 307 2.60 8.87 15.76
N GLU A 308 1.97 8.96 14.61
CA GLU A 308 2.59 9.22 13.31
C GLU A 308 1.65 10.07 12.44
N THR A 309 2.21 10.68 11.40
CA THR A 309 1.44 11.25 10.27
C THR A 309 1.74 10.54 8.95
N THR A 310 2.80 9.73 8.92
CA THR A 310 3.21 8.93 7.78
C THR A 310 3.59 7.53 8.25
N VAL A 311 2.98 6.50 7.66
CA VAL A 311 3.28 5.10 7.99
C VAL A 311 4.01 4.43 6.84
N LEU A 312 5.20 3.90 7.12
CA LEU A 312 5.93 3.07 6.16
C LEU A 312 5.26 1.69 6.05
N VAL A 313 4.89 1.29 4.83
CA VAL A 313 4.35 -0.03 4.51
C VAL A 313 5.36 -0.81 3.64
N PRO A 314 6.21 -1.65 4.24
CA PRO A 314 7.19 -2.46 3.49
C PRO A 314 6.54 -3.52 2.61
N THR A 315 7.25 -3.99 1.59
CA THR A 315 6.86 -5.17 0.81
C THR A 315 6.69 -6.40 1.71
N GLY A 316 5.62 -7.16 1.50
CA GLY A 316 5.29 -8.36 2.27
C GLY A 316 4.81 -8.05 3.69
N SER A 317 4.36 -6.83 3.97
CA SER A 317 3.92 -6.41 5.30
C SER A 317 2.54 -5.76 5.26
N THR A 318 1.89 -5.76 6.43
CA THR A 318 0.67 -4.99 6.68
C THR A 318 0.86 -3.99 7.82
N ARG A 319 0.08 -2.91 7.80
CA ARG A 319 0.04 -1.87 8.83
C ARG A 319 -1.40 -1.44 9.06
N ASP A 320 -1.82 -1.38 10.32
CA ASP A 320 -3.09 -0.77 10.71
C ASP A 320 -2.80 0.53 11.46
N VAL A 321 -3.51 1.60 11.07
CA VAL A 321 -3.45 2.89 11.76
C VAL A 321 -4.86 3.35 12.15
N GLU A 322 -4.98 4.05 13.26
CA GLU A 322 -6.25 4.59 13.76
C GLU A 322 -6.16 6.06 14.12
N PHE A 323 -7.22 6.82 13.82
CA PHE A 323 -7.39 8.22 14.19
C PHE A 323 -8.86 8.55 14.43
N ILE A 324 -9.11 9.73 15.01
CA ILE A 324 -10.44 10.34 15.08
C ILE A 324 -10.52 11.38 13.97
N ALA A 325 -11.57 11.31 13.14
CA ALA A 325 -11.79 12.27 12.06
C ALA A 325 -12.39 13.59 12.60
N ASP A 326 -11.66 14.30 13.45
CA ASP A 326 -12.14 15.51 14.16
C ASP A 326 -11.95 16.82 13.37
N ASN A 327 -11.28 16.75 12.22
CA ASN A 327 -10.93 17.91 11.38
C ASN A 327 -11.67 17.88 10.02
N PRO A 328 -12.85 18.54 9.90
CA PRO A 328 -13.61 18.60 8.65
C PRO A 328 -12.82 19.20 7.48
N GLY A 329 -12.92 18.59 6.31
CA GLY A 329 -12.19 19.02 5.13
C GLY A 329 -12.09 17.93 4.07
N ASP A 330 -11.45 18.30 2.96
CA ASP A 330 -10.93 17.36 1.96
C ASP A 330 -9.42 17.27 2.14
N TRP A 331 -8.95 16.11 2.62
CA TRP A 331 -7.56 15.88 3.01
C TRP A 331 -6.89 14.85 2.12
N SER A 332 -5.74 15.20 1.57
CA SER A 332 -4.95 14.27 0.76
C SER A 332 -4.44 13.09 1.60
N MET A 333 -4.52 11.89 1.04
CA MET A 333 -3.83 10.70 1.53
C MET A 333 -3.04 10.10 0.38
N HIS A 334 -1.72 9.98 0.52
CA HIS A 334 -0.88 9.58 -0.60
C HIS A 334 0.42 8.92 -0.15
N CYS A 335 1.05 8.18 -1.08
CA CYS A 335 2.42 7.75 -0.89
C CYS A 335 3.37 8.97 -0.94
N HIS A 336 4.31 9.06 0.00
CA HIS A 336 5.21 10.21 0.13
C HIS A 336 6.54 10.03 -0.61
N MET A 337 6.63 9.05 -1.52
CA MET A 337 7.69 8.99 -2.51
C MET A 337 7.25 9.77 -3.75
N SER A 338 7.99 10.80 -4.13
CA SER A 338 7.55 11.77 -5.15
C SER A 338 7.18 11.14 -6.49
N HIS A 339 7.86 10.06 -6.89
CA HIS A 339 7.56 9.36 -8.14
C HIS A 339 6.36 8.39 -8.03
N HIS A 340 5.91 8.06 -6.81
CA HIS A 340 4.76 7.18 -6.59
C HIS A 340 3.41 7.91 -6.73
N VAL A 341 3.47 9.23 -6.69
CA VAL A 341 2.34 10.14 -6.93
C VAL A 341 2.42 10.76 -8.32
N MET A 342 3.13 10.08 -9.23
CA MET A 342 3.19 10.39 -10.65
C MET A 342 2.58 9.22 -11.43
N ASN A 343 1.94 9.54 -12.55
CA ASN A 343 1.42 8.55 -13.50
C ASN A 343 2.51 8.20 -14.54
N GLN A 344 2.18 7.39 -15.56
CA GLN A 344 3.12 6.75 -16.49
C GLN A 344 4.14 7.68 -17.17
N MET A 345 3.80 8.95 -17.41
CA MET A 345 4.47 9.81 -18.39
C MET A 345 5.64 10.66 -17.82
N GLY A 346 6.29 10.24 -16.73
CA GLY A 346 7.17 11.12 -15.93
C GLY A 346 8.67 10.88 -16.03
N HIS A 347 9.08 9.73 -16.52
CA HIS A 347 10.42 9.19 -16.22
C HIS A 347 11.40 9.26 -17.41
N GLY A 348 10.99 9.80 -18.56
CA GLY A 348 11.80 9.81 -19.80
C GLY A 348 12.08 11.18 -20.41
N LEU A 349 11.57 12.27 -19.84
CA LEU A 349 11.77 13.62 -20.40
C LEU A 349 13.05 14.27 -19.83
N PRO A 350 13.87 14.92 -20.66
CA PRO A 350 15.00 15.72 -20.18
C PRO A 350 14.54 16.81 -19.22
N ASN A 351 15.33 17.10 -18.18
CA ASN A 351 15.05 18.23 -17.29
C ASN A 351 15.29 19.56 -18.03
N LEU A 352 14.22 20.34 -18.25
CA LEU A 352 14.26 21.63 -18.91
C LEU A 352 14.19 22.82 -17.95
N ILE A 353 14.11 22.58 -16.63
CA ILE A 353 14.00 23.63 -15.60
C ILE A 353 15.19 24.58 -15.69
N GLY A 354 14.90 25.87 -15.85
CA GLY A 354 15.92 26.92 -15.93
C GLY A 354 16.65 27.02 -17.27
N ILE A 355 16.27 26.22 -18.28
CA ILE A 355 16.76 26.39 -19.65
C ILE A 355 16.03 27.58 -20.29
N LYS A 356 16.77 28.43 -21.01
CA LYS A 356 16.17 29.48 -21.85
C LYS A 356 15.58 28.82 -23.10
N THR A 357 14.32 28.42 -23.00
CA THR A 357 13.54 27.71 -24.02
C THR A 357 12.92 28.65 -25.07
N ALA A 358 13.10 29.96 -24.91
CA ALA A 358 12.62 30.96 -25.87
C ALA A 358 13.11 30.66 -27.31
N GLY A 359 12.16 30.39 -28.21
CA GLY A 359 12.44 30.06 -29.61
C GLY A 359 12.90 28.61 -29.87
N LEU A 360 12.86 27.74 -28.84
CA LEU A 360 13.15 26.31 -28.98
C LEU A 360 12.05 25.60 -29.78
N ASP A 361 10.79 25.89 -29.46
CA ASP A 361 9.62 25.31 -30.13
C ASP A 361 9.61 25.63 -31.62
N GLU A 362 9.95 26.87 -31.99
CA GLU A 362 9.95 27.34 -33.37
C GLU A 362 11.04 26.66 -34.23
N LYS A 363 12.13 26.23 -33.59
CA LYS A 363 13.23 25.50 -34.25
C LYS A 363 12.93 24.00 -34.35
N ILE A 364 12.33 23.42 -33.30
CA ILE A 364 12.04 21.98 -33.25
C ILE A 364 10.78 21.65 -34.07
N ASN A 365 9.75 22.49 -34.06
CA ASN A 365 8.53 22.27 -34.87
C ASN A 365 8.79 22.18 -36.38
N ARG A 366 9.92 22.71 -36.86
CA ARG A 366 10.35 22.55 -38.27
C ARG A 366 10.78 21.11 -38.61
N LEU A 367 11.15 20.33 -37.60
CA LEU A 367 11.65 18.95 -37.72
C LEU A 367 10.66 17.92 -37.15
N LEU A 368 9.98 18.27 -36.05
CA LEU A 368 8.99 17.48 -35.35
C LEU A 368 7.73 18.35 -35.15
N PRO A 369 6.78 18.31 -36.09
CA PRO A 369 5.49 19.00 -35.93
C PRO A 369 4.83 18.57 -34.61
N ASP A 370 4.21 19.52 -33.91
CA ASP A 370 3.53 19.36 -32.61
C ASP A 370 4.44 19.24 -31.37
N TYR A 371 5.74 19.57 -31.51
CA TYR A 371 6.63 19.72 -30.35
C TYR A 371 6.29 20.98 -29.56
N MET A 372 6.18 20.84 -28.24
CA MET A 372 6.09 21.96 -27.30
C MET A 372 7.05 21.73 -26.14
N THR A 373 7.75 22.79 -25.75
CA THR A 373 8.60 22.78 -24.55
C THR A 373 7.71 22.64 -23.33
N MET A 374 8.00 21.63 -22.50
CA MET A 374 7.26 21.34 -21.29
C MET A 374 8.18 21.38 -20.07
N GLY A 375 7.65 21.85 -18.94
CA GLY A 375 8.35 21.72 -17.65
C GLY A 375 9.56 22.62 -17.45
N ASP A 376 9.66 23.75 -18.17
CA ASP A 376 10.74 24.73 -17.99
C ASP A 376 10.48 25.73 -16.85
N GLN A 377 9.20 26.02 -16.57
CA GLN A 377 8.73 26.78 -15.39
C GLN A 377 8.14 25.87 -14.28
N GLY A 378 7.99 24.58 -14.54
CA GLY A 378 7.46 23.58 -13.61
C GLY A 378 6.47 22.60 -14.26
N MET A 379 6.18 21.47 -13.59
CA MET A 379 5.30 20.42 -14.13
C MET A 379 3.80 20.72 -14.02
N ALA A 380 3.41 21.78 -13.30
CA ALA A 380 2.01 22.17 -13.13
C ALA A 380 1.37 22.65 -14.46
N ASP A 381 2.17 23.27 -15.33
CA ASP A 381 1.71 23.83 -16.61
C ASP A 381 1.13 22.76 -17.55
N MET A 382 1.50 21.48 -17.35
CA MET A 382 0.97 20.34 -18.11
C MET A 382 -0.55 20.19 -17.99
N GLY A 383 -1.13 20.50 -16.81
CA GLY A 383 -2.57 20.34 -16.55
C GLY A 383 -3.43 21.38 -17.27
N ALA A 384 -2.88 22.57 -17.48
CA ALA A 384 -3.57 23.68 -18.14
C ALA A 384 -3.56 23.55 -19.69
N MET A 385 -2.56 22.87 -20.24
CA MET A 385 -2.27 22.86 -21.69
C MET A 385 -3.06 21.81 -22.50
N GLY A 386 -3.74 20.86 -21.86
CA GLY A 386 -4.65 19.92 -22.54
C GLY A 386 -4.00 19.08 -23.65
N MET A 387 -2.81 18.51 -23.36
CA MET A 387 -1.99 17.81 -24.35
C MET A 387 -2.61 16.50 -24.86
N PRO A 388 -2.36 16.12 -26.14
CA PRO A 388 -2.67 14.78 -26.62
C PRO A 388 -1.85 13.75 -25.84
N VAL A 389 -2.55 12.86 -25.14
CA VAL A 389 -1.97 11.74 -24.40
C VAL A 389 -1.91 10.53 -25.35
N PRO A 390 -0.81 9.76 -25.41
CA PRO A 390 -0.76 8.54 -26.20
C PRO A 390 -1.95 7.61 -25.88
N PRO A 391 -2.47 6.85 -26.85
CA PRO A 391 -3.53 5.89 -26.59
C PRO A 391 -3.19 4.99 -25.39
N ASN A 392 -4.19 4.71 -24.56
CA ASN A 392 -4.04 3.85 -23.39
C ASN A 392 -2.90 4.28 -22.45
N SER A 393 -2.90 5.55 -22.05
CA SER A 393 -1.93 6.05 -21.08
C SER A 393 -2.49 7.17 -20.22
N LEU A 394 -1.81 7.45 -19.11
CA LEU A 394 -2.19 8.51 -18.16
C LEU A 394 -1.24 9.69 -18.23
N PRO A 395 -1.76 10.94 -18.23
CA PRO A 395 -0.93 12.13 -18.18
C PRO A 395 -0.22 12.26 -16.83
N MET A 396 0.81 13.10 -16.77
CA MET A 396 1.58 13.37 -15.56
C MET A 396 0.85 14.13 -14.45
N VAL A 397 -0.39 14.54 -14.72
CA VAL A 397 -1.23 15.23 -13.75
C VAL A 397 -2.24 14.25 -13.15
N GLY A 398 -2.74 14.59 -11.97
CA GLY A 398 -3.84 13.87 -11.35
C GLY A 398 -5.18 14.24 -11.98
N GLY A 399 -6.10 14.69 -11.12
CA GLY A 399 -7.47 15.03 -11.46
C GLY A 399 -7.77 16.51 -11.22
N LYS A 400 -8.94 16.94 -11.70
CA LYS A 400 -9.44 18.28 -11.44
C LYS A 400 -9.84 18.43 -9.97
N GLY A 401 -9.25 19.38 -9.27
CA GLY A 401 -9.63 19.78 -7.91
C GLY A 401 -10.60 20.97 -7.89
N GLN A 402 -10.87 21.48 -6.69
CA GLN A 402 -11.77 22.63 -6.48
C GLN A 402 -11.20 23.96 -6.98
N PHE A 403 -9.88 24.16 -6.84
CA PHE A 403 -9.22 25.43 -7.16
C PHE A 403 -8.35 25.36 -8.42
N ASP A 404 -7.82 24.18 -8.73
CA ASP A 404 -7.01 23.90 -9.92
C ASP A 404 -6.89 22.36 -10.10
N TYR A 405 -6.06 21.90 -11.03
CA TYR A 405 -5.62 20.52 -11.12
C TYR A 405 -4.80 20.11 -9.90
N ILE A 406 -5.13 18.94 -9.36
CA ILE A 406 -4.28 18.24 -8.40
C ILE A 406 -3.14 17.62 -9.21
N THR A 407 -1.93 18.12 -9.00
CA THR A 407 -0.72 17.70 -9.73
C THR A 407 -0.13 16.35 -9.27
N MET A 408 -0.88 15.61 -8.45
CA MET A 408 -0.52 14.28 -7.94
C MET A 408 -1.40 13.23 -8.60
N GLY A 409 -0.80 12.22 -9.25
CA GLY A 409 -1.44 11.01 -9.75
C GLY A 409 -1.12 9.79 -8.89
N GLY A 410 -1.20 8.59 -9.47
CA GLY A 410 -0.67 7.36 -8.83
C GLY A 410 -1.34 7.00 -7.50
N MET A 411 -0.54 6.69 -6.47
CA MET A 411 -1.01 6.36 -5.13
C MET A 411 -1.45 7.60 -4.34
N PHE A 412 -2.62 8.11 -4.70
CA PHE A 412 -3.26 9.26 -4.07
C PHE A 412 -4.75 8.99 -3.92
N THR A 413 -5.36 9.45 -2.83
CA THR A 413 -6.83 9.56 -2.69
C THR A 413 -7.15 10.71 -1.72
N ILE A 414 -8.44 11.00 -1.54
CA ILE A 414 -8.93 12.09 -0.71
C ILE A 414 -9.77 11.51 0.44
N LEU A 415 -9.36 11.80 1.68
CA LEU A 415 -10.21 11.65 2.85
C LEU A 415 -11.17 12.84 2.93
N LYS A 416 -12.47 12.57 2.79
CA LYS A 416 -13.53 13.56 2.87
C LYS A 416 -14.22 13.45 4.22
N VAL A 417 -13.92 14.39 5.12
CA VAL A 417 -14.53 14.48 6.46
C VAL A 417 -15.66 15.50 6.40
N ARG A 418 -16.87 15.11 6.82
CA ARG A 418 -18.04 16.00 6.86
C ARG A 418 -18.66 16.05 8.24
N PRO A 419 -19.05 17.25 8.75
CA PRO A 419 -19.75 17.36 10.04
C PRO A 419 -21.01 16.50 10.08
N GLU A 420 -21.75 16.46 8.98
CA GLU A 420 -22.95 15.66 8.79
C GLU A 420 -22.93 14.97 7.43
N LEU A 421 -23.49 13.75 7.36
CA LEU A 421 -23.58 12.94 6.13
C LEU A 421 -25.00 12.37 5.99
N ALA A 422 -25.62 12.60 4.84
CA ALA A 422 -26.88 11.92 4.47
C ALA A 422 -26.63 10.47 4.01
N SER A 423 -25.45 10.21 3.42
CA SER A 423 -24.95 8.90 3.03
C SER A 423 -23.42 8.92 2.94
N TYR A 424 -22.78 7.77 2.75
CA TYR A 424 -21.34 7.65 2.51
C TYR A 424 -20.96 7.66 1.02
N ALA A 425 -21.86 8.07 0.12
CA ALA A 425 -21.48 8.42 -1.25
C ALA A 425 -20.58 9.67 -1.25
N ASP A 426 -19.88 9.95 -2.35
CA ASP A 426 -19.04 11.15 -2.47
C ASP A 426 -19.88 12.41 -2.23
N PRO A 427 -19.62 13.20 -1.15
CA PRO A 427 -20.39 14.39 -0.82
C PRO A 427 -20.04 15.61 -1.67
N GLY A 428 -19.14 15.47 -2.66
CA GLY A 428 -18.60 16.60 -3.42
C GLY A 428 -17.46 17.31 -2.70
N TRP A 429 -17.11 18.51 -3.14
CA TRP A 429 -16.02 19.32 -2.56
C TRP A 429 -16.40 19.91 -1.20
N TYR A 430 -15.41 20.12 -0.35
CA TYR A 430 -15.62 20.75 0.96
C TYR A 430 -15.92 22.25 0.80
N GLU A 431 -16.92 22.74 1.53
CA GLU A 431 -17.23 24.17 1.62
C GLU A 431 -16.41 24.80 2.75
N TYR A 432 -15.45 25.66 2.40
CA TYR A 432 -14.57 26.29 3.36
C TYR A 432 -15.29 27.40 4.15
N PRO A 433 -15.22 27.39 5.49
CA PRO A 433 -15.72 28.50 6.30
C PRO A 433 -15.06 29.85 5.94
N PRO A 434 -15.75 30.98 6.14
CA PRO A 434 -15.16 32.30 5.92
C PRO A 434 -13.86 32.50 6.70
N GLY A 435 -12.82 32.98 6.03
CA GLY A 435 -11.51 33.25 6.64
C GLY A 435 -10.61 32.02 6.82
N THR A 436 -11.03 30.82 6.42
CA THR A 436 -10.18 29.60 6.48
C THR A 436 -9.57 29.22 5.14
N LEU A 437 -9.88 29.96 4.08
CA LEU A 437 -9.28 29.76 2.76
C LEU A 437 -8.13 30.76 2.58
N VAL A 438 -6.97 30.26 2.15
CA VAL A 438 -5.83 31.10 1.80
C VAL A 438 -6.15 31.97 0.59
N GLY A 439 -5.66 33.19 0.58
CA GLY A 439 -5.78 34.11 -0.56
C GLY A 439 -4.55 35.00 -0.68
N PRO A 440 -4.50 35.87 -1.70
CA PRO A 440 -3.45 36.86 -1.83
C PRO A 440 -3.38 37.73 -0.57
N ALA A 441 -2.17 37.94 -0.03
CA ALA A 441 -1.97 38.88 1.06
C ALA A 441 -2.35 40.29 0.62
N THR A 442 -3.11 41.03 1.44
CA THR A 442 -3.46 42.42 1.13
C THR A 442 -2.24 43.32 1.30
N ALA A 443 -2.22 44.47 0.64
CA ALA A 443 -1.16 45.47 0.86
C ALA A 443 -1.09 45.91 2.33
N GLU A 444 -2.24 45.92 3.02
CA GLU A 444 -2.35 46.22 4.44
C GLU A 444 -1.72 45.13 5.31
N ASP A 445 -1.96 43.85 5.01
CA ASP A 445 -1.29 42.73 5.70
C ASP A 445 0.22 42.80 5.51
N LEU A 446 0.67 42.98 4.26
CA LEU A 446 2.10 43.09 3.94
C LEU A 446 2.75 44.28 4.64
N ALA A 447 2.10 45.45 4.66
CA ALA A 447 2.61 46.64 5.34
C ALA A 447 2.60 46.47 6.87
N ARG A 448 1.53 45.90 7.45
CA ARG A 448 1.41 45.61 8.89
C ARG A 448 2.54 44.70 9.36
N ASP A 449 2.88 43.70 8.55
CA ASP A 449 3.85 42.67 8.91
C ASP A 449 5.27 42.98 8.37
N GLY A 450 5.48 44.16 7.78
CA GLY A 450 6.80 44.62 7.31
C GLY A 450 7.35 43.87 6.09
N ILE A 451 6.49 43.23 5.30
CA ILE A 451 6.86 42.48 4.11
C ILE A 451 6.85 43.43 2.91
N HIS A 452 8.03 43.67 2.32
CA HIS A 452 8.17 44.46 1.11
C HIS A 452 8.36 43.52 -0.08
N SER A 453 7.41 43.53 -1.03
CA SER A 453 7.62 42.90 -2.34
C SER A 453 8.69 43.70 -3.09
N SER A 454 9.86 43.10 -3.29
CA SER A 454 10.99 43.69 -4.02
C SER A 454 10.67 44.04 -5.45
#